data_AF-A0A819CKW2-F1
#
_entry.id   AF-A0A819CKW2-F1
#
_cell.length_a   1.000
_cell.length_b   1.000
_cell.length_c   1.000
_cell.angle_alpha   90.00
_cell.angle_beta   90.00
_cell.angle_gamma   90.00
#
_symmetry.space_group_name_H-M   'P 1'
#
loop_
_entity.id
_entity.type
_entity.pdbx_description
1 polymer ?
#
loop_
_entity_poly.entity_id
_entity_poly.type
_entity_poly.pdbx_seq_one_letter_code
_entity_poly.pdbx_strand_id
1 'polypeptide(L)'
;MDEIYENKLIHYRRIENIVKNFEENEAKINESIEAIRRKSKSDNASIGPANDILRYFYTLEQQYQSDDKRLLCLSILATLILAQLLGGDLTDIKTEIFLPLIGILSQNQQHKEFRIIFLDRLHKKCPYTVPLYPKRQSTMNDKQYLEAIGYIEKQDGDQRRLETETEFLNRMNGLIRLFCKLLVSRGPPFDKDLAFAWKWFSDVLNLPPKSNITSVLIRVFLEEAGKMMMNVYQTQFPKIINAIQLQYLPRLEKQTSDDQMARLRLTLDNFHK
;
A
#
# COMPACT_ATOMS: atom_id res chain seq x y z
N MET A 1 -17.03 -27.14 11.28
CA MET A 1 -16.52 -25.75 11.16
C MET A 1 -15.27 -25.73 10.27
N ASP A 2 -15.09 -26.75 9.41
CA ASP A 2 -13.77 -27.18 8.94
C ASP A 2 -13.58 -27.01 7.44
N GLU A 3 -14.66 -27.03 6.65
CA GLU A 3 -14.58 -26.99 5.18
C GLU A 3 -14.24 -25.59 4.63
N ILE A 4 -14.68 -24.52 5.33
CA ILE A 4 -14.36 -23.14 4.96
C ILE A 4 -12.91 -22.78 5.34
N TYR A 5 -12.39 -23.36 6.43
CA TYR A 5 -11.03 -23.13 6.89
C TYR A 5 -10.02 -23.92 6.06
N GLU A 6 -10.31 -25.18 5.73
CA GLU A 6 -9.59 -26.01 4.76
C GLU A 6 -9.53 -25.36 3.38
N ASN A 7 -10.66 -24.89 2.84
CA ASN A 7 -10.68 -24.20 1.54
C ASN A 7 -9.88 -22.89 1.54
N LYS A 8 -9.90 -22.13 2.65
CA LYS A 8 -9.05 -20.94 2.80
C LYS A 8 -7.57 -21.30 2.87
N LEU A 9 -7.20 -22.37 3.57
CA LEU A 9 -5.81 -22.83 3.67
C LEU A 9 -5.29 -23.39 2.34
N ILE A 10 -6.12 -24.14 1.59
CA ILE A 10 -5.77 -24.64 0.26
C ILE A 10 -5.57 -23.46 -0.70
N HIS A 11 -6.46 -22.47 -0.67
CA HIS A 11 -6.30 -21.24 -1.46
C HIS A 11 -5.03 -20.48 -1.06
N TYR A 12 -4.73 -20.37 0.24
CA TYR A 12 -3.52 -19.72 0.77
C TYR A 12 -2.24 -20.46 0.36
N ARG A 13 -2.19 -21.79 0.45
CA ARG A 13 -1.05 -22.61 0.01
C ARG A 13 -0.87 -22.58 -1.52
N ARG A 14 -1.97 -22.52 -2.28
CA ARG A 14 -1.92 -22.27 -3.73
C ARG A 14 -1.32 -20.90 -4.00
N ILE A 15 -1.78 -19.85 -3.32
CA ILE A 15 -1.24 -18.50 -3.40
C ILE A 15 0.23 -18.48 -2.99
N GLU A 16 0.66 -19.19 -1.94
CA GLU A 16 2.07 -19.28 -1.52
C GLU A 16 2.95 -19.97 -2.55
N ASN A 17 2.52 -21.11 -3.11
CA ASN A 17 3.27 -21.79 -4.18
C ASN A 17 3.33 -20.94 -5.46
N ILE A 18 2.26 -20.20 -5.74
CA ILE A 18 2.20 -19.23 -6.82
C ILE A 18 3.17 -18.07 -6.53
N VAL A 19 3.18 -17.52 -5.31
CA VAL A 19 4.14 -16.50 -4.79
C VAL A 19 5.58 -16.99 -4.86
N LYS A 20 5.84 -18.27 -4.63
CA LYS A 20 7.18 -18.85 -4.74
C LYS A 20 7.64 -19.00 -6.19
N ASN A 21 6.76 -19.48 -7.08
CA ASN A 21 6.99 -19.46 -8.53
C ASN A 21 7.10 -18.03 -9.10
N PHE A 22 6.53 -17.03 -8.43
CA PHE A 22 6.64 -15.62 -8.79
C PHE A 22 8.00 -15.01 -8.47
N GLU A 23 8.55 -15.31 -7.29
CA GLU A 23 9.90 -14.89 -6.89
C GLU A 23 10.94 -15.40 -7.89
N GLU A 24 10.75 -16.63 -8.41
CA GLU A 24 11.61 -17.22 -9.44
C GLU A 24 11.49 -16.54 -10.82
N ASN A 25 10.38 -15.85 -11.12
CA ASN A 25 10.15 -15.17 -12.40
C ASN A 25 10.23 -13.63 -12.32
N GLU A 26 10.51 -13.07 -11.14
CA GLU A 26 10.59 -11.63 -10.87
C GLU A 26 11.58 -10.90 -11.78
N ALA A 27 12.69 -11.56 -12.16
CA ALA A 27 13.67 -11.03 -13.10
C ALA A 27 13.11 -10.80 -14.51
N LYS A 28 12.33 -11.75 -15.06
CA LYS A 28 11.70 -11.63 -16.39
C LYS A 28 10.59 -10.57 -16.39
N ILE A 29 9.91 -10.43 -15.25
CA ILE A 29 8.92 -9.39 -15.02
C ILE A 29 9.62 -8.03 -15.06
N ASN A 30 10.67 -7.83 -14.27
CA ASN A 30 11.43 -6.58 -14.24
C ASN A 30 12.05 -6.23 -15.60
N GLU A 31 12.55 -7.21 -16.36
CA GLU A 31 13.05 -7.01 -17.72
C GLU A 31 11.96 -6.50 -18.68
N SER A 32 10.75 -7.07 -18.59
CA SER A 32 9.59 -6.62 -19.38
C SER A 32 9.16 -5.19 -18.99
N ILE A 33 9.22 -4.84 -17.71
CA ILE A 33 8.94 -3.49 -17.20
C ILE A 33 9.95 -2.47 -17.77
N GLU A 34 11.23 -2.81 -17.77
CA GLU A 34 12.30 -1.94 -18.30
C GLU A 34 12.24 -1.79 -19.82
N ALA A 35 11.86 -2.84 -20.54
CA ALA A 35 11.64 -2.77 -21.99
C ALA A 35 10.49 -1.80 -22.35
N ILE A 36 9.43 -1.75 -21.53
CA ILE A 36 8.30 -0.84 -21.72
C ILE A 36 8.70 0.61 -21.43
N ARG A 37 9.45 0.86 -20.34
CA ARG A 37 9.99 2.20 -20.02
C ARG A 37 10.88 2.78 -21.12
N ARG A 38 11.60 1.91 -21.86
CA ARG A 38 12.42 2.32 -23.00
C ARG A 38 11.56 2.70 -24.22
N LYS A 39 10.48 1.96 -24.49
CA LYS A 39 9.54 2.26 -25.59
C LYS A 39 8.73 3.53 -25.36
N SER A 40 8.31 3.80 -24.11
CA SER A 40 7.54 5.01 -23.79
C SER A 40 8.36 6.31 -23.88
N LYS A 41 9.70 6.24 -23.95
CA LYS A 41 10.57 7.41 -24.15
C LYS A 41 10.78 7.76 -25.64
N SER A 42 10.49 6.85 -26.57
CA SER A 42 10.69 7.12 -28.01
C SER A 42 9.48 7.79 -28.68
N ASP A 43 8.29 7.59 -28.12
CA ASP A 43 7.05 8.12 -28.68
C ASP A 43 6.66 9.39 -27.90
N ASN A 44 6.81 10.57 -28.51
CA ASN A 44 6.41 11.88 -27.98
C ASN A 44 4.88 12.05 -27.80
N ALA A 45 4.13 10.96 -27.59
CA ALA A 45 2.70 10.97 -27.36
C ALA A 45 2.42 11.01 -25.85
N SER A 46 1.93 12.16 -25.37
CA SER A 46 1.25 12.28 -24.08
C SER A 46 -0.08 11.50 -24.12
N ILE A 47 -0.03 10.18 -23.96
CA ILE A 47 -1.20 9.30 -23.82
C ILE A 47 -0.92 8.22 -22.75
N GLY A 48 -1.35 8.50 -21.51
CA GLY A 48 -1.83 7.58 -20.45
C GLY A 48 -1.02 6.34 -19.97
N PRO A 49 -0.34 6.39 -18.80
CA PRO A 49 0.33 5.22 -18.22
C PRO A 49 -0.62 4.06 -17.82
N ALA A 50 -1.91 4.31 -17.57
CA ALA A 50 -2.88 3.29 -17.17
C ALA A 50 -3.42 2.45 -18.35
N ASN A 51 -3.64 3.08 -19.51
CA ASN A 51 -4.20 2.40 -20.70
C ASN A 51 -3.19 1.45 -21.33
N ASP A 52 -1.91 1.81 -21.35
CA ASP A 52 -0.84 0.94 -21.85
C ASP A 52 -0.66 -0.31 -20.97
N ILE A 53 -0.72 -0.14 -19.65
CA ILE A 53 -0.67 -1.25 -18.68
C ILE A 53 -1.85 -2.21 -18.91
N LEU A 54 -3.06 -1.69 -19.13
CA LEU A 54 -4.23 -2.49 -19.45
C LEU A 54 -4.08 -3.24 -20.77
N ARG A 55 -3.66 -2.55 -21.84
CA ARG A 55 -3.47 -3.16 -23.16
C ARG A 55 -2.45 -4.30 -23.12
N TYR A 56 -1.36 -4.09 -22.38
CA TYR A 56 -0.37 -5.12 -22.15
C TYR A 56 -0.94 -6.30 -21.37
N PHE A 57 -1.67 -6.04 -20.29
CA PHE A 57 -2.32 -7.08 -19.52
C PHE A 57 -3.24 -7.95 -20.37
N TYR A 58 -4.13 -7.35 -21.18
CA TYR A 58 -5.01 -8.11 -22.08
C TYR A 58 -4.24 -8.92 -23.13
N THR A 59 -3.10 -8.40 -23.59
CA THR A 59 -2.24 -9.12 -24.55
C THR A 59 -1.57 -10.33 -23.91
N LEU A 60 -1.06 -10.19 -22.67
CA LEU A 60 -0.52 -11.31 -21.91
C LEU A 60 -1.60 -12.33 -21.56
N GLU A 61 -2.77 -11.88 -21.11
CA GLU A 61 -3.89 -12.75 -20.74
C GLU A 61 -4.32 -13.65 -21.92
N GLN A 62 -4.36 -13.11 -23.14
CA GLN A 62 -4.65 -13.90 -24.35
C GLN A 62 -3.60 -14.99 -24.64
N GLN A 63 -2.34 -14.79 -24.25
CA GLN A 63 -1.25 -15.76 -24.46
C GLN A 63 -1.28 -16.91 -23.43
N TYR A 64 -2.03 -16.77 -22.34
CA TYR A 64 -1.90 -17.59 -21.15
C TYR A 64 -3.26 -18.18 -20.70
N GLN A 65 -3.71 -19.22 -21.41
CA GLN A 65 -5.03 -19.86 -21.21
C GLN A 65 -5.15 -20.80 -20.00
N SER A 66 -4.08 -21.00 -19.21
CA SER A 66 -4.12 -21.85 -18.00
C SER A 66 -4.25 -21.00 -16.72
N ASP A 67 -5.01 -21.47 -15.74
CA ASP A 67 -5.29 -20.75 -14.48
C ASP A 67 -4.03 -20.22 -13.76
N ASP A 68 -2.96 -21.01 -13.69
CA ASP A 68 -1.70 -20.60 -13.02
C ASP A 68 -1.03 -19.42 -13.73
N LYS A 69 -1.12 -19.36 -15.06
CA LYS A 69 -0.53 -18.28 -15.86
C LYS A 69 -1.39 -17.01 -15.85
N ARG A 70 -2.72 -17.13 -15.69
CA ARG A 70 -3.61 -15.98 -15.45
C ARG A 70 -3.28 -15.29 -14.13
N LEU A 71 -3.13 -16.06 -13.05
CA LEU A 71 -2.70 -15.51 -11.75
C LEU A 71 -1.35 -14.82 -11.89
N LEU A 72 -0.44 -15.40 -12.68
CA LEU A 72 0.84 -14.78 -13.05
C LEU A 72 0.69 -13.37 -13.62
N CYS A 73 -0.16 -13.21 -14.64
CA CYS A 73 -0.46 -11.93 -15.26
C CYS A 73 -1.05 -10.91 -14.27
N LEU A 74 -1.96 -11.33 -13.38
CA LEU A 74 -2.58 -10.43 -12.40
C LEU A 74 -1.56 -9.89 -11.38
N SER A 75 -0.60 -10.71 -10.95
CA SER A 75 0.46 -10.25 -10.05
C SER A 75 1.47 -9.34 -10.75
N ILE A 76 1.78 -9.60 -12.02
CA ILE A 76 2.60 -8.69 -12.84
C ILE A 76 1.93 -7.33 -12.93
N LEU A 77 0.63 -7.32 -13.26
CA LEU A 77 -0.20 -6.12 -13.33
C LEU A 77 -0.22 -5.36 -12.00
N ALA A 78 -0.45 -6.05 -10.88
CA ALA A 78 -0.45 -5.43 -9.56
C ALA A 78 0.92 -4.80 -9.23
N THR A 79 2.00 -5.50 -9.55
CA THR A 79 3.38 -5.03 -9.32
C THR A 79 3.70 -3.80 -10.19
N LEU A 80 3.28 -3.83 -11.45
CA LEU A 80 3.39 -2.71 -12.39
C LEU A 80 2.66 -1.47 -11.90
N ILE A 81 1.39 -1.61 -11.51
CA ILE A 81 0.59 -0.50 -10.99
C ILE A 81 1.26 0.10 -9.75
N LEU A 82 1.69 -0.75 -8.80
CA LEU A 82 2.40 -0.28 -7.61
C LEU A 82 3.72 0.41 -7.98
N ALA A 83 4.48 -0.10 -8.94
CA ALA A 83 5.73 0.52 -9.39
C ALA A 83 5.51 1.91 -10.02
N GLN A 84 4.42 2.11 -10.76
CA GLN A 84 4.07 3.43 -11.30
C GLN A 84 3.67 4.42 -10.21
N LEU A 85 2.95 3.94 -9.19
CA LEU A 85 2.57 4.76 -8.05
C LEU A 85 3.80 5.14 -7.21
N LEU A 86 4.78 4.25 -7.04
CA LEU A 86 5.92 4.43 -6.14
C LEU A 86 7.10 5.26 -6.68
N GLY A 87 7.03 5.76 -7.92
CA GLY A 87 8.11 6.56 -8.51
C GLY A 87 8.11 8.02 -8.05
N GLY A 88 9.07 8.41 -7.20
CA GLY A 88 9.56 9.79 -7.02
C GLY A 88 8.71 10.74 -6.17
N ASP A 89 7.40 10.64 -6.22
CA ASP A 89 6.44 11.22 -5.27
C ASP A 89 5.08 10.66 -5.65
N LEU A 90 4.38 10.07 -4.68
CA LEU A 90 3.04 9.52 -4.89
C LEU A 90 2.05 10.69 -4.86
N THR A 91 1.97 11.42 -5.97
CA THR A 91 1.08 12.58 -6.08
C THR A 91 -0.38 12.13 -6.10
N ASP A 92 -1.28 12.99 -5.60
CA ASP A 92 -2.73 12.74 -5.68
C ASP A 92 -3.17 12.44 -7.11
N ILE A 93 -2.57 13.11 -8.10
CA ILE A 93 -2.81 12.89 -9.54
C ILE A 93 -2.56 11.43 -9.94
N LYS A 94 -1.42 10.83 -9.58
CA LYS A 94 -1.13 9.43 -9.91
C LYS A 94 -2.14 8.51 -9.25
N THR A 95 -2.51 8.81 -8.01
CA THR A 95 -3.44 7.97 -7.26
C THR A 95 -4.85 8.04 -7.86
N GLU A 96 -5.32 9.22 -8.26
CA GLU A 96 -6.60 9.43 -8.95
C GLU A 96 -6.68 8.70 -10.29
N ILE A 97 -5.57 8.60 -11.02
CA ILE A 97 -5.51 7.87 -12.31
C ILE A 97 -5.63 6.36 -12.09
N PHE A 98 -4.91 5.80 -11.11
CA PHE A 98 -4.83 4.34 -10.92
C PHE A 98 -5.93 3.77 -10.04
N LEU A 99 -6.55 4.54 -9.15
CA LEU A 99 -7.64 4.06 -8.29
C LEU A 99 -8.84 3.49 -9.10
N PRO A 100 -9.36 4.17 -10.14
CA PRO A 100 -10.41 3.61 -10.99
C PRO A 100 -10.00 2.32 -11.67
N LEU A 101 -8.75 2.24 -12.14
CA LEU A 101 -8.20 1.03 -12.77
C LEU A 101 -8.16 -0.15 -11.80
N ILE A 102 -7.59 0.04 -10.61
CA ILE A 102 -7.58 -0.98 -9.54
C ILE A 102 -9.02 -1.38 -9.20
N GLY A 103 -9.92 -0.42 -9.19
CA GLY A 103 -11.37 -0.61 -9.07
C GLY A 103 -11.88 -1.62 -10.08
N ILE A 104 -11.88 -1.25 -11.37
CA ILE A 104 -12.40 -2.05 -12.49
C ILE A 104 -11.82 -3.48 -12.49
N LEU A 105 -10.49 -3.61 -12.39
CA LEU A 105 -9.82 -4.92 -12.44
C LEU A 105 -10.28 -5.85 -11.31
N SER A 106 -10.46 -5.31 -10.13
CA SER A 106 -10.87 -6.10 -8.98
C SER A 106 -12.37 -6.46 -8.99
N GLN A 107 -13.21 -5.74 -9.74
CA GLN A 107 -14.63 -6.09 -9.92
C GLN A 107 -14.84 -7.12 -11.02
N ASN A 108 -13.88 -7.25 -11.94
CA ASN A 108 -14.01 -8.13 -13.08
C ASN A 108 -14.09 -9.60 -12.60
N GLN A 109 -15.16 -10.29 -12.97
CA GLN A 109 -15.38 -11.70 -12.61
C GLN A 109 -14.24 -12.62 -13.08
N GLN A 110 -13.59 -12.28 -14.20
CA GLN A 110 -12.45 -13.01 -14.74
C GLN A 110 -11.15 -12.74 -13.97
N HIS A 111 -11.10 -11.66 -13.19
CA HIS A 111 -9.92 -11.21 -12.43
C HIS A 111 -10.20 -11.09 -10.93
N LYS A 112 -11.13 -11.89 -10.40
CA LYS A 112 -11.58 -11.84 -8.99
C LYS A 112 -10.44 -11.92 -7.95
N GLU A 113 -9.31 -12.55 -8.28
CA GLU A 113 -8.13 -12.66 -7.41
C GLU A 113 -7.25 -11.40 -7.41
N PHE A 114 -7.40 -10.50 -8.39
CA PHE A 114 -6.58 -9.30 -8.54
C PHE A 114 -6.58 -8.47 -7.26
N ARG A 115 -7.76 -8.29 -6.64
CA ARG A 115 -7.89 -7.56 -5.38
C ARG A 115 -6.98 -8.11 -4.28
N ILE A 116 -7.01 -9.43 -4.09
CA ILE A 116 -6.27 -10.11 -3.03
C ILE A 116 -4.77 -10.02 -3.33
N ILE A 117 -4.38 -10.26 -4.58
CA ILE A 117 -2.99 -10.16 -5.04
C ILE A 117 -2.46 -8.73 -4.88
N PHE A 118 -3.24 -7.72 -5.26
CA PHE A 118 -2.86 -6.32 -5.14
C PHE A 118 -2.65 -5.91 -3.69
N LEU A 119 -3.58 -6.29 -2.80
CA LEU A 119 -3.46 -6.02 -1.37
C LEU A 119 -2.26 -6.76 -0.75
N ASP A 120 -1.99 -8.01 -1.12
CA ASP A 120 -0.79 -8.74 -0.68
C ASP A 120 0.49 -8.01 -1.06
N ARG A 121 0.61 -7.58 -2.33
CA ARG A 121 1.78 -6.82 -2.80
C ARG A 121 1.92 -5.48 -2.09
N LEU A 122 0.80 -4.79 -1.82
CA LEU A 122 0.79 -3.54 -1.06
C LEU A 122 1.23 -3.77 0.41
N HIS A 123 0.72 -4.82 1.07
CA HIS A 123 1.11 -5.20 2.43
C HIS A 123 2.60 -5.54 2.54
N LYS A 124 3.16 -6.25 1.56
CA LYS A 124 4.59 -6.56 1.50
C LYS A 124 5.46 -5.32 1.32
N LYS A 125 5.02 -4.34 0.53
CA LYS A 125 5.77 -3.09 0.32
C LYS A 125 5.60 -2.08 1.46
N CYS A 126 4.50 -2.16 2.20
CA CYS A 126 4.19 -1.30 3.34
C CYS A 126 3.61 -2.13 4.49
N PRO A 127 4.46 -2.63 5.41
CA PRO A 127 3.99 -3.50 6.50
C PRO A 127 2.95 -2.81 7.41
N TYR A 128 2.97 -1.48 7.45
CA TYR A 128 2.08 -0.66 8.27
C TYR A 128 0.64 -0.53 7.75
N THR A 129 0.37 -1.01 6.54
CA THR A 129 -1.02 -1.20 6.07
C THR A 129 -1.74 -2.29 6.87
N VAL A 130 -0.98 -3.15 7.55
CA VAL A 130 -1.45 -3.95 8.67
C VAL A 130 -1.06 -3.21 9.96
N PRO A 131 -1.97 -3.00 10.93
CA PRO A 131 -1.68 -2.25 12.15
C PRO A 131 -0.84 -3.09 13.12
N LEU A 132 0.40 -3.38 12.73
CA LEU A 132 1.36 -4.18 13.46
C LEU A 132 2.76 -3.62 13.21
N TYR A 133 3.52 -3.39 14.28
CA TYR A 133 4.94 -3.11 14.15
C TYR A 133 5.74 -4.41 14.16
N PRO A 134 6.49 -4.73 13.08
CA PRO A 134 7.39 -5.87 13.07
C PRO A 134 8.33 -5.79 14.27
N LYS A 135 8.45 -6.91 14.98
CA LYS A 135 9.34 -7.06 16.13
C LYS A 135 10.65 -7.66 15.67
N ARG A 136 11.76 -7.14 16.19
CA ARG A 136 13.07 -7.74 15.97
C ARG A 136 13.12 -9.12 16.64
N GLN A 137 13.42 -10.15 15.87
CA GLN A 137 13.66 -11.49 16.40
C GLN A 137 15.14 -11.62 16.79
N SER A 138 15.45 -12.47 17.76
CA SER A 138 16.84 -12.71 18.21
C SER A 138 17.74 -13.26 17.11
N THR A 139 17.17 -13.93 16.12
CA THR A 139 17.86 -14.51 14.96
C THR A 139 18.12 -13.51 13.84
N MET A 140 17.53 -12.30 13.90
CA MET A 140 17.63 -11.29 12.83
C MET A 140 18.85 -10.38 13.03
N ASN A 141 19.64 -10.24 11.97
CA ASN A 141 20.63 -9.18 11.86
C ASN A 141 19.96 -7.81 11.58
N ASP A 142 20.74 -6.72 11.65
CA ASP A 142 20.20 -5.37 11.47
C ASP A 142 19.56 -5.16 10.09
N LYS A 143 20.18 -5.69 9.03
CA LYS A 143 19.65 -5.60 7.67
C LYS A 143 18.30 -6.30 7.53
N GLN A 144 18.19 -7.53 8.02
CA GLN A 144 16.94 -8.30 8.02
C GLN A 144 15.84 -7.60 8.82
N TYR A 145 16.20 -6.96 9.93
CA TYR A 145 15.24 -6.18 10.71
C TYR A 145 14.78 -4.92 9.97
N LEU A 146 15.70 -4.19 9.33
CA LEU A 146 15.40 -3.02 8.52
C LEU A 146 14.48 -3.37 7.34
N GLU A 147 14.75 -4.46 6.63
CA GLU A 147 13.89 -5.00 5.59
C GLU A 147 12.50 -5.39 6.14
N ALA A 148 12.45 -6.03 7.32
CA ALA A 148 11.19 -6.42 7.94
C ALA A 148 10.29 -5.23 8.34
N ILE A 149 10.88 -4.12 8.80
CA ILE A 149 10.14 -2.86 9.04
C ILE A 149 9.90 -2.07 7.73
N GLY A 150 10.41 -2.56 6.62
CA GLY A 150 10.08 -2.11 5.27
C GLY A 150 11.09 -1.16 4.65
N TYR A 151 12.31 -0.99 5.19
CA TYR A 151 13.37 -0.29 4.47
C TYR A 151 13.81 -1.08 3.24
N ILE A 152 14.22 -0.37 2.19
CA ILE A 152 14.74 -0.97 0.96
C ILE A 152 16.16 -0.48 0.64
N GLU A 153 16.92 -1.32 -0.04
CA GLU A 153 18.12 -0.89 -0.75
C GLU A 153 17.73 -0.22 -2.06
N LYS A 154 18.37 0.90 -2.37
CA LYS A 154 18.25 1.63 -3.63
C LYS A 154 19.58 1.55 -4.38
N GLN A 155 19.48 1.55 -5.70
CA GLN A 155 20.64 1.68 -6.56
C GLN A 155 21.04 3.16 -6.65
N ASP A 156 22.31 3.44 -6.40
CA ASP A 156 22.93 4.76 -6.47
C ASP A 156 24.22 4.65 -7.29
N GLY A 157 24.09 4.91 -8.60
CA GLY A 157 25.11 4.56 -9.60
C GLY A 157 25.37 3.05 -9.63
N ASP A 158 26.65 2.67 -9.44
CA ASP A 158 27.10 1.27 -9.40
C ASP A 158 27.00 0.64 -8.01
N GLN A 159 26.58 1.39 -6.99
CA GLN A 159 26.50 0.91 -5.62
C GLN A 159 25.05 0.74 -5.16
N ARG A 160 24.83 -0.14 -4.18
CA ARG A 160 23.58 -0.23 -3.44
C ARG A 160 23.75 0.48 -2.11
N ARG A 161 22.80 1.35 -1.78
CA ARG A 161 22.72 1.97 -0.45
C ARG A 161 21.34 1.72 0.14
N LEU A 162 21.27 1.68 1.47
CA LEU A 162 19.99 1.77 2.14
C LEU A 162 19.34 3.12 1.83
N GLU A 163 18.02 3.15 1.67
CA GLU A 163 17.31 4.41 1.60
C GLU A 163 17.46 5.19 2.92
N THR A 164 17.49 6.52 2.82
CA THR A 164 17.50 7.41 3.97
C THR A 164 16.14 7.40 4.67
N GLU A 165 16.08 7.86 5.93
CA GLU A 165 14.81 7.97 6.66
C GLU A 165 13.78 8.85 5.92
N THR A 166 14.21 9.98 5.36
CA THR A 166 13.34 10.86 4.56
C THR A 166 12.77 10.14 3.33
N GLU A 167 13.60 9.39 2.60
CA GLU A 167 13.14 8.59 1.45
C GLU A 167 12.15 7.50 1.86
N PHE A 168 12.45 6.81 2.96
CA PHE A 168 11.56 5.80 3.56
C PHE A 168 10.21 6.41 3.93
N LEU A 169 10.20 7.52 4.67
CA LEU A 169 8.97 8.17 5.12
C LEU A 169 8.14 8.69 3.95
N ASN A 170 8.77 9.24 2.91
CA ASN A 170 8.06 9.67 1.70
C ASN A 170 7.41 8.48 0.97
N ARG A 171 8.14 7.36 0.84
CA ARG A 171 7.60 6.14 0.23
C ARG A 171 6.45 5.56 1.04
N MET A 172 6.58 5.47 2.37
CA MET A 172 5.52 4.99 3.25
C MET A 172 4.30 5.90 3.26
N ASN A 173 4.50 7.23 3.26
CA ASN A 173 3.42 8.22 3.13
C ASN A 173 2.58 7.95 1.88
N GLY A 174 3.22 7.77 0.73
CA GLY A 174 2.53 7.43 -0.51
C GLY A 174 1.75 6.10 -0.42
N LEU A 175 2.40 5.03 0.04
CA LEU A 175 1.76 3.70 0.15
C LEU A 175 0.55 3.71 1.08
N ILE A 176 0.66 4.41 2.22
CA ILE A 176 -0.43 4.54 3.19
C ILE A 176 -1.53 5.44 2.65
N ARG A 177 -1.20 6.48 1.88
CA ARG A 177 -2.19 7.32 1.20
C ARG A 177 -3.03 6.51 0.22
N LEU A 178 -2.37 5.73 -0.64
CA LEU A 178 -3.05 4.79 -1.54
C LEU A 178 -3.95 3.84 -0.75
N PHE A 179 -3.41 3.22 0.31
CA PHE A 179 -4.17 2.30 1.15
C PHE A 179 -5.39 2.95 1.79
N CYS A 180 -5.26 4.16 2.34
CA CYS A 180 -6.38 4.90 2.93
C CYS A 180 -7.45 5.23 1.88
N LYS A 181 -7.07 5.69 0.70
CA LYS A 181 -8.02 5.94 -0.40
C LYS A 181 -8.73 4.66 -0.84
N LEU A 182 -8.04 3.51 -0.85
CA LEU A 182 -8.67 2.20 -1.11
C LEU A 182 -9.63 1.78 0.02
N LEU A 183 -9.33 2.12 1.28
CA LEU A 183 -10.18 1.82 2.42
C LEU A 183 -11.49 2.62 2.43
N VAL A 184 -11.47 3.86 1.92
CA VAL A 184 -12.64 4.76 1.89
C VAL A 184 -13.32 4.86 0.52
N SER A 185 -12.77 4.20 -0.49
CA SER A 185 -13.34 4.17 -1.84
C SER A 185 -14.75 3.59 -1.79
N ARG A 186 -15.73 4.31 -2.34
CA ARG A 186 -17.12 3.85 -2.40
C ARG A 186 -17.34 3.03 -3.67
N GLY A 187 -17.99 1.89 -3.51
CA GLY A 187 -18.29 0.98 -4.60
C GLY A 187 -17.28 -0.16 -4.74
N PRO A 188 -17.61 -1.17 -5.56
CA PRO A 188 -16.76 -2.34 -5.67
C PRO A 188 -15.40 -1.93 -6.28
N PRO A 189 -14.32 -2.69 -6.04
CA PRO A 189 -14.23 -3.96 -5.34
C PRO A 189 -13.97 -3.78 -3.83
N PHE A 190 -13.66 -2.55 -3.41
CA PHE A 190 -13.26 -2.19 -2.06
C PHE A 190 -14.42 -1.52 -1.37
N ASP A 191 -15.64 -2.01 -1.64
CA ASP A 191 -16.87 -1.68 -0.91
C ASP A 191 -16.75 -2.17 0.53
N LYS A 192 -15.73 -1.65 1.18
CA LYS A 192 -15.38 -1.80 2.56
C LYS A 192 -16.19 -0.71 3.19
N ASP A 193 -17.09 -1.15 4.05
CA ASP A 193 -17.67 -0.28 5.03
C ASP A 193 -16.55 0.55 5.69
N LEU A 194 -16.80 1.85 5.86
CA LEU A 194 -15.93 2.74 6.60
C LEU A 194 -15.62 2.19 8.00
N ALA A 195 -16.39 1.21 8.50
CA ALA A 195 -16.06 0.38 9.66
C ALA A 195 -14.68 -0.28 9.58
N PHE A 196 -14.23 -0.75 8.40
CA PHE A 196 -12.89 -1.32 8.24
C PHE A 196 -11.80 -0.25 8.38
N ALA A 197 -12.02 0.93 7.82
CA ALA A 197 -11.10 2.06 7.94
C ALA A 197 -11.04 2.56 9.39
N TRP A 198 -12.19 2.66 10.07
CA TRP A 198 -12.28 2.95 11.50
C TRP A 198 -11.50 1.92 12.32
N LYS A 199 -11.71 0.63 12.04
CA LYS A 199 -11.02 -0.46 12.74
C LYS A 199 -9.51 -0.37 12.57
N TRP A 200 -9.04 -0.22 11.33
CA TRP A 200 -7.60 -0.08 11.08
C TRP A 200 -7.00 1.09 11.85
N PHE A 201 -7.66 2.26 11.82
CA PHE A 201 -7.17 3.43 12.53
C PHE A 201 -7.18 3.24 14.06
N SER A 202 -8.25 2.67 14.59
CA SER A 202 -8.33 2.32 16.01
C SER A 202 -7.23 1.34 16.42
N ASP A 203 -6.97 0.32 15.60
CA ASP A 203 -5.90 -0.64 15.85
C ASP A 203 -4.51 0.05 15.83
N VAL A 204 -4.25 0.97 14.90
CA VAL A 204 -3.02 1.79 14.88
C VAL A 204 -2.86 2.62 16.16
N LEU A 205 -3.92 3.29 16.60
CA LEU A 205 -3.90 4.13 17.81
C LEU A 205 -3.76 3.32 19.11
N ASN A 206 -4.08 2.04 19.08
CA ASN A 206 -3.87 1.12 20.20
C ASN A 206 -2.44 0.56 20.26
N LEU A 207 -1.64 0.74 19.20
CA LEU A 207 -0.22 0.37 19.24
C LEU A 207 0.56 1.36 20.12
N PRO A 208 1.65 0.92 20.77
CA PRO A 208 2.58 1.86 21.39
C PRO A 208 3.21 2.74 20.29
N PRO A 209 3.17 4.08 20.40
CA PRO A 209 3.72 4.96 19.37
C PRO A 209 5.20 4.63 19.13
N LYS A 210 5.59 4.55 17.85
CA LYS A 210 6.95 4.31 17.39
C LYS A 210 7.38 5.35 16.36
N SER A 211 8.52 5.99 16.62
CA SER A 211 9.29 6.83 15.67
C SER A 211 8.46 7.78 14.78
N ASN A 212 9.05 8.27 13.70
CA ASN A 212 8.42 9.13 12.71
C ASN A 212 7.29 8.45 11.93
N ILE A 213 7.33 7.12 11.79
CA ILE A 213 6.34 6.40 10.98
C ILE A 213 4.93 6.51 11.57
N THR A 214 4.78 6.43 12.89
CA THR A 214 3.45 6.54 13.53
C THR A 214 2.81 7.89 13.24
N SER A 215 3.60 8.97 13.23
CA SER A 215 3.11 10.31 12.87
C SER A 215 2.59 10.32 11.43
N VAL A 216 3.33 9.72 10.49
CA VAL A 216 2.90 9.58 9.09
C VAL A 216 1.59 8.79 8.99
N LEU A 217 1.44 7.66 9.68
CA LEU A 217 0.22 6.84 9.62
C LEU A 217 -1.01 7.64 10.06
N ILE A 218 -0.92 8.33 11.20
CA ILE A 218 -2.03 9.10 11.75
C ILE A 218 -2.36 10.27 10.83
N ARG A 219 -1.34 11.05 10.45
CA ARG A 219 -1.50 12.22 9.60
C ARG A 219 -2.17 11.87 8.27
N VAL A 220 -1.65 10.86 7.57
CA VAL A 220 -2.16 10.47 6.25
C VAL A 220 -3.58 9.93 6.33
N PHE A 221 -3.90 9.15 7.36
CA PHE A 221 -5.29 8.69 7.55
C PHE A 221 -6.25 9.85 7.76
N LEU A 222 -5.88 10.85 8.59
CA LEU A 222 -6.70 12.02 8.82
C LEU A 222 -6.89 12.86 7.56
N GLU A 223 -5.84 13.05 6.76
CA GLU A 223 -5.90 13.77 5.49
C GLU A 223 -6.84 13.10 4.48
N GLU A 224 -6.81 11.77 4.37
CA GLU A 224 -7.57 11.02 3.36
C GLU A 224 -8.98 10.63 3.79
N ALA A 225 -9.15 10.24 5.06
CA ALA A 225 -10.38 9.65 5.57
C ALA A 225 -11.06 10.50 6.65
N GLY A 226 -10.35 11.43 7.28
CA GLY A 226 -10.80 12.11 8.51
C GLY A 226 -12.14 12.85 8.33
N LYS A 227 -12.32 13.60 7.24
CA LYS A 227 -13.60 14.29 6.96
C LYS A 227 -14.76 13.31 6.77
N MET A 228 -14.52 12.19 6.08
CA MET A 228 -15.53 11.16 5.89
C MET A 228 -15.90 10.50 7.23
N MET A 229 -14.90 10.26 8.09
CA MET A 229 -15.11 9.72 9.43
C MET A 229 -15.92 10.67 10.32
N MET A 230 -15.63 11.98 10.29
CA MET A 230 -16.42 13.00 10.98
C MET A 230 -17.89 12.95 10.55
N ASN A 231 -18.15 12.88 9.24
CA ASN A 231 -19.51 12.87 8.71
C ASN A 231 -20.29 11.60 9.10
N VAL A 232 -19.64 10.44 9.08
CA VAL A 232 -20.30 9.15 9.30
C VAL A 232 -20.42 8.81 10.79
N TYR A 233 -19.37 9.06 11.58
CA TYR A 233 -19.33 8.69 12.99
C TYR A 233 -19.62 9.85 13.94
N GLN A 234 -19.82 11.07 13.41
CA GLN A 234 -20.32 12.26 14.09
C GLN A 234 -19.74 12.47 15.49
N THR A 235 -20.46 12.09 16.55
CA THR A 235 -20.03 12.32 17.94
C THR A 235 -18.91 11.38 18.42
N GLN A 236 -18.63 10.29 17.71
CA GLN A 236 -17.61 9.31 18.11
C GLN A 236 -16.22 9.67 17.57
N PHE A 237 -16.10 10.15 16.33
CA PHE A 237 -14.78 10.47 15.77
C PHE A 237 -14.06 11.64 16.48
N PRO A 238 -14.73 12.72 16.92
CA PRO A 238 -14.12 13.76 17.75
C PRO A 238 -13.52 13.24 19.05
N LYS A 239 -14.09 12.17 19.64
CA LYS A 239 -13.50 11.53 20.82
C LYS A 239 -12.15 10.90 20.49
N ILE A 240 -12.02 10.30 19.30
CA ILE A 240 -10.74 9.78 18.81
C ILE A 240 -9.74 10.92 18.60
N ILE A 241 -10.14 12.03 17.96
CA ILE A 241 -9.27 13.21 17.79
C ILE A 241 -8.78 13.74 19.15
N ASN A 242 -9.69 13.90 20.11
CA ASN A 242 -9.35 14.33 21.46
C ASN A 242 -8.41 13.34 22.17
N ALA A 243 -8.66 12.03 22.03
CA ALA A 243 -7.78 11.00 22.60
C ALA A 243 -6.38 11.04 21.98
N ILE A 244 -6.27 11.27 20.67
CA ILE A 244 -4.99 11.46 19.99
C ILE A 244 -4.25 12.63 20.62
N GLN A 245 -4.89 13.79 20.74
CA GLN A 245 -4.24 15.01 21.21
C GLN A 245 -3.87 14.96 22.69
N LEU A 246 -4.78 14.51 23.55
CA LEU A 246 -4.60 14.56 25.00
C LEU A 246 -3.78 13.38 25.53
N GLN A 247 -3.85 12.21 24.89
CA GLN A 247 -3.25 10.98 25.43
C GLN A 247 -2.14 10.41 24.55
N TYR A 248 -2.29 10.49 23.23
CA TYR A 248 -1.37 9.84 22.30
C TYR A 248 -0.16 10.73 21.93
N LEU A 249 -0.39 12.00 21.56
CA LEU A 249 0.67 12.94 21.16
C LEU A 249 1.78 13.09 22.22
N PRO A 250 1.49 13.25 23.54
CA PRO A 250 2.54 13.37 24.55
C PRO A 250 3.48 12.15 24.63
N ARG A 251 2.99 10.97 24.23
CA ARG A 251 3.80 9.74 24.16
C ARG A 251 4.58 9.63 22.85
N LEU A 252 4.01 10.14 21.76
CA LEU A 252 4.61 10.12 20.42
C LEU A 252 5.74 11.14 20.28
N GLU A 253 5.61 12.32 20.89
CA GLU A 253 6.62 13.40 20.88
C GLU A 253 7.99 12.95 21.39
N LYS A 254 8.01 12.04 22.37
CA LYS A 254 9.26 11.50 22.93
C LYS A 254 10.07 10.66 21.95
N GLN A 255 9.49 10.29 20.81
CA GLN A 255 10.08 9.33 19.86
C GLN A 255 10.11 9.87 18.42
N THR A 256 9.59 11.07 18.17
CA THR A 256 9.32 11.61 16.83
C THR A 256 10.07 12.92 16.64
N SER A 257 10.53 13.21 15.42
CA SER A 257 11.17 14.48 15.11
C SER A 257 10.19 15.65 15.16
N ASP A 258 10.70 16.85 15.46
CA ASP A 258 9.90 18.06 15.55
C ASP A 258 9.16 18.38 14.23
N ASP A 259 9.79 18.13 13.07
CA ASP A 259 9.17 18.32 11.75
C ASP A 259 7.94 17.42 11.56
N GLN A 260 8.04 16.13 11.88
CA GLN A 260 6.92 15.21 11.73
C GLN A 260 5.81 15.49 12.76
N MET A 261 6.18 15.94 13.96
CA MET A 261 5.20 16.38 14.96
C MET A 261 4.47 17.65 14.55
N ALA A 262 5.18 18.64 14.02
CA ALA A 262 4.58 19.90 13.55
C ALA A 262 3.55 19.65 12.44
N ARG A 263 3.89 18.80 11.46
CA ARG A 263 2.95 18.42 10.38
C ARG A 263 1.71 17.73 10.92
N LEU A 264 1.85 16.80 11.86
CA LEU A 264 0.71 16.10 12.45
C LEU A 264 -0.20 17.05 13.24
N ARG A 265 0.37 17.97 14.02
CA ARG A 265 -0.41 18.98 14.77
C ARG A 265 -1.22 19.86 13.82
N LEU A 266 -0.60 20.37 12.74
CA LEU A 266 -1.31 21.15 11.71
C LEU A 266 -2.48 20.36 11.09
N THR A 267 -2.31 19.06 10.83
CA THR A 267 -3.39 18.22 10.31
C THR A 267 -4.53 18.08 11.34
N LEU A 268 -4.21 17.89 12.61
CA LEU A 268 -5.19 17.77 13.69
C LEU A 268 -5.97 19.07 13.94
N ASP A 269 -5.35 20.23 13.78
CA ASP A 269 -6.01 21.54 13.95
C ASP A 269 -7.19 21.75 12.97
N ASN A 270 -7.18 21.05 11.83
CA ASN A 270 -8.30 21.06 10.88
C ASN A 270 -9.57 20.38 11.40
N PHE A 271 -9.49 19.66 12.53
CA PHE A 271 -10.62 18.93 13.13
C PHE A 271 -11.16 19.59 14.41
N HIS A 272 -10.62 20.75 14.78
CA HIS A 272 -11.02 21.54 15.96
C HIS A 272 -12.11 22.59 15.67
N LYS A 273 -12.60 22.67 14.43
CA LYS A 273 -13.66 23.59 13.99
C LYS A 273 -14.97 22.85 13.82
#